data_AF-X1GJD9-F1
#
_entry.id   AF-X1GJD9-F1
#
_cell.length_a   1.000
_cell.length_b   1.000
_cell.length_c   1.000
_cell.angle_alpha   90.00
_cell.angle_beta   90.00
_cell.angle_gamma   90.00
#
_symmetry.space_group_name_H-M   'P 1'
#
loop_
_entity.id
_entity.type
_entity.pdbx_description
1 polymer ?
#
loop_
_entity_poly.entity_id
_entity_poly.type
_entity_poly.pdbx_seq_one_letter_code
_entity_poly.pdbx_strand_id
1 'polypeptide(L)'
;MIEMLGMLVLPFLACMVFGVALSYFGFQVLKREIIFVDIALAQVAAVGSLVAHLAFDAEEESLLAYALSFAFIALVALFYAVTRKHIVQISTEAVIGLSYAITAAAAMFLIGVATGHHIHAEEMLAGKLLWVTWPYLIACLIVAVIVFALVWLFRKPFYETSADYDHAVAQGRKVVWWDFLFYILLGALITLFVPVAGVV
;
A
#
# COMPACT_ATOMS: atom_id res chain seq x y z
N MET A 1 -25.62 -21.16 -14.00
CA MET A 1 -24.22 -21.65 -13.98
C MET A 1 -23.29 -20.79 -14.83
N ILE A 2 -23.62 -20.51 -16.10
CA ILE A 2 -22.79 -19.65 -16.98
C ILE A 2 -22.72 -18.19 -16.49
N GLU A 3 -23.81 -17.61 -16.00
CA GLU A 3 -23.83 -16.26 -15.43
C GLU A 3 -23.00 -16.13 -14.14
N MET A 4 -23.08 -17.13 -13.24
CA MET A 4 -22.22 -17.21 -12.06
C MET A 4 -20.73 -17.29 -12.44
N LEU A 5 -20.40 -18.07 -13.47
CA LEU A 5 -19.03 -18.16 -13.96
C LEU A 5 -18.55 -16.79 -14.47
N GLY A 6 -19.38 -16.08 -15.23
CA GLY A 6 -19.08 -14.74 -15.74
C GLY A 6 -18.81 -13.72 -14.64
N MET A 7 -19.56 -13.77 -13.53
CA MET A 7 -19.35 -12.89 -12.37
C MET A 7 -18.02 -13.15 -11.65
N LEU A 8 -17.52 -14.40 -11.67
CA LEU A 8 -16.29 -14.80 -10.98
C LEU A 8 -15.01 -14.55 -11.79
N VAL A 9 -15.10 -14.38 -13.12
CA VAL A 9 -13.92 -14.19 -13.97
C VAL A 9 -13.13 -12.94 -13.58
N LEU A 10 -13.80 -11.81 -13.35
CA LEU A 10 -13.13 -10.55 -13.01
C LEU A 10 -12.44 -10.58 -11.64
N PRO A 11 -13.12 -10.99 -10.56
CA PRO A 11 -12.50 -11.19 -9.26
C PRO A 11 -11.31 -12.17 -9.33
N PHE A 12 -11.43 -13.26 -10.10
CA PHE A 12 -10.34 -14.21 -10.29
C PHE A 12 -9.11 -13.58 -10.97
N LEU A 13 -9.31 -12.80 -12.03
CA LEU A 13 -8.22 -12.09 -12.69
C LEU A 13 -7.60 -11.03 -11.78
N ALA A 14 -8.40 -10.31 -11.00
CA ALA A 14 -7.91 -9.36 -10.00
C ALA A 14 -7.01 -10.05 -8.96
N CYS A 15 -7.45 -11.18 -8.40
CA CYS A 15 -6.64 -11.99 -7.48
C CYS A 15 -5.31 -12.44 -8.10
N MET A 16 -5.29 -12.81 -9.38
CA MET A 16 -4.06 -13.19 -10.06
C MET A 16 -3.08 -12.00 -10.17
N VAL A 17 -3.59 -10.82 -10.52
CA VAL A 17 -2.78 -9.59 -10.58
C VAL A 17 -2.24 -9.22 -9.19
N PHE A 18 -3.12 -9.20 -8.19
CA PHE A 18 -2.76 -8.83 -6.81
C PHE A 18 -1.75 -9.83 -6.24
N GLY A 19 -2.04 -11.13 -6.38
CA GLY A 19 -1.18 -12.20 -5.89
C GLY A 19 0.22 -12.16 -6.48
N VAL A 20 0.36 -11.94 -7.80
CA VAL A 20 1.68 -11.82 -8.44
C VAL A 20 2.42 -10.57 -7.95
N ALA A 21 1.74 -9.43 -7.88
CA ALA A 21 2.32 -8.17 -7.42
C ALA A 21 2.80 -8.27 -5.96
N LEU A 22 1.91 -8.69 -5.06
CA LEU A 22 2.18 -8.78 -3.63
C LEU A 22 3.18 -9.90 -3.31
N SER A 23 3.18 -11.02 -4.03
CA SER A 23 4.19 -12.08 -3.81
C SER A 23 5.61 -11.61 -4.09
N TYR A 24 5.79 -10.84 -5.18
CA TYR A 24 7.10 -10.28 -5.51
C TYR A 24 7.58 -9.30 -4.43
N PHE A 25 6.72 -8.34 -4.04
CA PHE A 25 7.06 -7.38 -3.01
C PHE A 25 7.25 -8.02 -1.64
N GLY A 26 6.43 -9.02 -1.29
CA GLY A 26 6.55 -9.81 -0.06
C GLY A 26 7.93 -10.43 0.08
N PHE A 27 8.50 -10.99 -0.99
CA PHE A 27 9.87 -11.50 -0.95
C PHE A 27 10.90 -10.40 -0.68
N GLN A 28 10.73 -9.22 -1.26
CA GLN A 28 11.62 -8.09 -1.03
C GLN A 28 11.47 -7.49 0.39
N VAL A 29 10.25 -7.49 0.91
CA VAL A 29 9.91 -7.09 2.29
C VAL A 29 10.59 -8.02 3.29
N LEU A 30 10.52 -9.35 3.08
CA LEU A 30 11.19 -10.35 3.91
C LEU A 30 12.71 -10.14 3.93
N LYS A 31 13.32 -9.88 2.77
CA LYS A 31 14.76 -9.58 2.69
C LYS A 31 15.19 -8.33 3.45
N ARG A 32 14.27 -7.39 3.65
CA ARG A 32 14.52 -6.11 4.33
C ARG A 32 14.11 -6.14 5.80
N GLU A 33 13.62 -7.28 6.30
CA GLU A 33 13.17 -7.48 7.69
C GLU A 33 12.09 -6.47 8.14
N ILE A 34 11.19 -6.10 7.23
CA ILE A 34 10.12 -5.12 7.44
C ILE A 34 8.74 -5.75 7.24
N ILE A 35 8.53 -6.90 7.88
CA ILE A 35 7.43 -7.84 7.59
C ILE A 35 6.05 -7.15 7.64
N PHE A 36 5.82 -6.26 8.61
CA PHE A 36 4.53 -5.57 8.80
C PHE A 36 4.32 -4.33 7.91
N VAL A 37 5.24 -4.00 7.00
CA VAL A 37 5.10 -2.77 6.20
C VAL A 37 3.85 -2.77 5.34
N ASP A 38 3.44 -3.95 4.84
CA ASP A 38 2.29 -4.10 3.96
C ASP A 38 1.00 -3.69 4.68
N ILE A 39 0.69 -4.34 5.80
CA ILE A 39 -0.48 -4.03 6.63
C ILE A 39 -0.47 -2.59 7.14
N ALA A 40 0.70 -2.02 7.43
CA ALA A 40 0.80 -0.64 7.90
C ALA A 40 0.47 0.35 6.79
N LEU A 41 1.03 0.16 5.59
CA LEU A 41 0.73 1.01 4.43
C LEU A 41 -0.73 0.88 3.99
N ALA A 42 -1.32 -0.30 4.11
CA ALA A 42 -2.74 -0.51 3.82
C ALA A 42 -3.65 0.30 4.78
N GLN A 43 -3.34 0.33 6.09
CA GLN A 43 -4.06 1.17 7.05
C GLN A 43 -3.87 2.66 6.76
N VAL A 44 -2.66 3.09 6.41
CA VAL A 44 -2.38 4.48 6.01
C VAL A 44 -3.21 4.86 4.77
N ALA A 45 -3.30 3.97 3.78
CA ALA A 45 -4.11 4.18 2.59
C ALA A 45 -5.60 4.33 2.94
N ALA A 46 -6.11 3.46 3.83
CA ALA A 46 -7.50 3.52 4.29
C ALA A 46 -7.80 4.84 5.02
N VAL A 47 -6.91 5.30 5.91
CA VAL A 47 -7.04 6.61 6.56
C VAL A 47 -7.07 7.74 5.54
N GLY A 48 -6.20 7.74 4.54
CA GLY A 48 -6.19 8.78 3.50
C GLY A 48 -7.50 8.84 2.70
N SER A 49 -8.08 7.69 2.40
CA SER A 49 -9.39 7.58 1.72
C SER A 49 -10.54 8.06 2.63
N LEU A 50 -10.54 7.68 3.91
CA LEU A 50 -11.53 8.16 4.87
C LEU A 50 -11.46 9.68 5.06
N VAL A 51 -10.25 10.25 5.09
CA VAL A 51 -10.05 11.71 5.16
C VAL A 51 -10.55 12.38 3.89
N ALA A 52 -10.33 11.80 2.70
CA ALA A 52 -10.87 12.31 1.44
C ALA A 52 -12.40 12.42 1.49
N HIS A 53 -13.04 11.35 1.95
CA HIS A 53 -14.48 11.31 2.07
C HIS A 53 -15.01 12.32 3.10
N LEU A 54 -14.43 12.35 4.30
CA LEU A 54 -14.90 13.22 5.39
C LEU A 54 -14.66 14.71 5.14
N ALA A 55 -13.53 15.08 4.53
CA ALA A 55 -13.15 16.48 4.36
C ALA A 55 -13.65 17.09 3.03
N PHE A 56 -13.88 16.26 2.01
CA PHE A 56 -14.19 16.72 0.65
C PHE A 56 -15.43 16.07 0.04
N ASP A 57 -16.18 15.25 0.79
CA ASP A 57 -17.34 14.48 0.31
C ASP A 57 -17.00 13.64 -0.95
N ALA A 58 -15.76 13.17 -1.00
CA ALA A 58 -15.24 12.43 -2.15
C ALA A 58 -15.74 10.98 -2.13
N GLU A 59 -16.15 10.46 -3.28
CA GLU A 59 -16.50 9.05 -3.44
C GLU A 59 -15.28 8.14 -3.18
N GLU A 60 -15.53 6.92 -2.68
CA GLU A 60 -14.48 5.94 -2.29
C GLU A 60 -13.51 5.62 -3.43
N GLU A 61 -14.00 5.55 -4.67
CA GLU A 61 -13.20 5.27 -5.89
C GLU A 61 -12.82 6.54 -6.66
N SER A 62 -12.99 7.73 -6.07
CA SER A 62 -12.63 8.98 -6.71
C SER A 62 -11.12 9.16 -6.83
N LEU A 63 -10.69 9.91 -7.84
CA LEU A 63 -9.28 10.29 -8.00
C LEU A 63 -8.74 11.04 -6.78
N LEU A 64 -9.58 11.77 -6.05
CA LEU A 64 -9.20 12.50 -4.84
C LEU A 64 -8.90 11.52 -3.69
N ALA A 65 -9.72 10.49 -3.50
CA ALA A 65 -9.47 9.44 -2.52
C ALA A 65 -8.14 8.72 -2.79
N TYR A 66 -7.91 8.28 -4.03
CA TYR A 66 -6.63 7.67 -4.41
C TYR A 66 -5.44 8.62 -4.21
N ALA A 67 -5.59 9.90 -4.55
CA ALA A 67 -4.53 10.89 -4.38
C ALA A 67 -4.18 11.13 -2.91
N LEU A 68 -5.16 11.23 -2.01
CA LEU A 68 -4.91 11.40 -0.57
C LEU A 68 -4.34 10.12 0.06
N SER A 69 -4.87 8.94 -0.28
CA SER A 69 -4.28 7.66 0.15
C SER A 69 -2.81 7.56 -0.24
N PHE A 70 -2.49 7.85 -1.49
CA PHE A 70 -1.11 7.83 -1.96
C PHE A 70 -0.24 8.90 -1.31
N ALA A 71 -0.76 10.11 -1.08
CA ALA A 71 -0.03 11.19 -0.41
C ALA A 71 0.31 10.84 1.05
N PHE A 72 -0.62 10.21 1.77
CA PHE A 72 -0.41 9.73 3.14
C PHE A 72 0.62 8.60 3.17
N ILE A 73 0.53 7.65 2.23
CA ILE A 73 1.56 6.62 2.06
C ILE A 73 2.91 7.24 1.76
N ALA A 74 2.99 8.25 0.89
CA ALA A 74 4.25 8.92 0.58
C ALA A 74 4.86 9.60 1.81
N LEU A 75 4.04 10.22 2.66
CA LEU A 75 4.51 10.81 3.92
C LEU A 75 5.08 9.73 4.85
N VAL A 76 4.36 8.62 5.04
CA VAL A 76 4.80 7.52 5.91
C VAL A 76 6.01 6.78 5.34
N ALA A 77 6.06 6.59 4.02
CA ALA A 77 7.21 6.03 3.31
C ALA A 77 8.49 6.85 3.56
N LEU A 78 8.38 8.18 3.50
CA LEU A 78 9.49 9.07 3.80
C LEU A 78 9.90 8.95 5.27
N PHE A 79 8.93 8.93 6.17
CA PHE A 79 9.16 8.74 7.60
C PHE A 79 9.90 7.42 7.90
N TYR A 80 9.47 6.30 7.31
CA TYR A 80 10.15 5.01 7.47
C TYR A 80 11.57 5.02 6.89
N ALA A 81 11.74 5.56 5.69
CA ALA A 81 13.05 5.61 5.03
C ALA A 81 14.07 6.45 5.83
N VAL A 82 13.64 7.56 6.43
CA VAL A 82 14.49 8.40 7.29
C VAL A 82 14.76 7.70 8.62
N THR A 83 13.72 7.13 9.24
CA THR A 83 13.81 6.48 10.55
C THR A 83 14.77 5.29 10.51
N ARG A 84 14.67 4.44 9.48
CA ARG A 84 15.55 3.28 9.28
C ARG A 84 17.03 3.65 9.19
N LYS A 85 17.36 4.85 8.69
CA LYS A 85 18.75 5.33 8.65
C LYS A 85 19.22 5.91 9.99
N HIS A 86 18.36 6.66 10.68
CA HIS A 86 18.78 7.46 11.84
C HIS A 86 18.61 6.74 13.18
N ILE A 87 17.67 5.80 13.30
CA ILE A 87 17.35 5.12 14.56
C ILE A 87 17.74 3.64 14.44
N VAL A 88 18.97 3.33 14.83
CA VAL A 88 19.51 1.95 14.81
C VAL A 88 19.17 1.18 16.10
N GLN A 89 18.85 1.89 17.18
CA GLN A 89 18.58 1.30 18.50
C GLN A 89 17.19 0.65 18.62
N ILE A 90 16.24 1.05 17.77
CA ILE A 90 14.87 0.55 17.76
C ILE A 90 14.68 -0.20 16.45
N SER A 91 14.10 -1.40 16.50
CA SER A 91 13.79 -2.14 15.28
C SER A 91 12.81 -1.32 14.41
N THR A 92 13.10 -1.23 13.12
CA THR A 92 12.20 -0.52 12.18
C THR A 92 10.81 -1.16 12.19
N GLU A 93 10.73 -2.46 12.43
CA GLU A 93 9.49 -3.21 12.60
C GLU A 93 8.64 -2.70 13.78
N ALA A 94 9.25 -2.30 14.90
CA ALA A 94 8.50 -1.71 16.02
C ALA A 94 7.90 -0.34 15.65
N VAL A 95 8.64 0.47 14.87
CA VAL A 95 8.13 1.75 14.35
C VAL A 95 6.96 1.53 13.40
N ILE A 96 7.09 0.55 12.49
CA ILE A 96 6.01 0.14 11.57
C ILE A 96 4.78 -0.34 12.37
N GLY A 97 4.98 -1.22 13.35
CA GLY A 97 3.89 -1.72 14.20
C GLY A 97 3.17 -0.62 14.98
N LEU A 98 3.91 0.36 15.52
CA LEU A 98 3.32 1.50 16.21
C LEU A 98 2.50 2.37 15.25
N SER A 99 3.03 2.66 14.06
CA SER A 99 2.29 3.41 13.05
C SER A 99 1.04 2.68 12.55
N TYR A 100 1.08 1.35 12.41
CA TYR A 100 -0.09 0.52 12.15
C TYR A 100 -1.14 0.70 13.25
N ALA A 101 -0.76 0.58 14.53
CA ALA A 101 -1.71 0.75 15.63
C ALA A 101 -2.36 2.14 15.66
N ILE A 102 -1.57 3.20 15.43
CA ILE A 102 -2.06 4.58 15.37
C ILE A 102 -3.03 4.77 14.20
N THR A 103 -2.66 4.29 13.01
CA THR A 103 -3.47 4.46 11.80
C THR A 103 -4.74 3.61 11.83
N ALA A 104 -4.68 2.38 12.35
CA ALA A 104 -5.86 1.56 12.58
C ALA A 104 -6.82 2.22 13.58
N ALA A 105 -6.31 2.74 14.70
CA ALA A 105 -7.13 3.49 15.66
C ALA A 105 -7.73 4.76 15.03
N ALA A 106 -6.96 5.47 14.20
CA ALA A 106 -7.44 6.64 13.46
C ALA A 106 -8.52 6.25 12.45
N ALA A 107 -8.35 5.17 11.69
CA ALA A 107 -9.36 4.67 10.74
C ALA A 107 -10.68 4.36 11.46
N MET A 108 -10.62 3.61 12.55
CA MET A 108 -11.80 3.29 13.37
C MET A 108 -12.47 4.54 13.97
N PHE A 109 -11.66 5.50 14.44
CA PHE A 109 -12.18 6.77 14.96
C PHE A 109 -12.88 7.58 13.87
N LEU A 110 -12.26 7.72 12.68
CA LEU A 110 -12.83 8.43 11.55
C LEU A 110 -14.14 7.79 11.10
N ILE A 111 -14.18 6.46 10.99
CA ILE A 111 -15.40 5.70 10.69
C ILE A 111 -16.51 6.01 11.72
N GLY A 112 -16.18 6.01 13.01
CA GLY A 112 -17.16 6.29 14.07
C GLY A 112 -17.71 7.72 14.05
N VAL A 113 -16.89 8.71 13.70
CA VAL A 113 -17.32 10.11 13.55
C VAL A 113 -18.21 10.31 12.32
N ALA A 114 -18.08 9.44 11.33
CA ALA A 114 -18.69 9.62 10.03
C ALA A 114 -20.12 9.09 9.89
N THR A 115 -20.72 8.64 10.99
CA THR A 115 -22.06 8.00 11.11
C THR A 115 -23.27 8.77 10.53
N GLY A 116 -23.08 10.00 10.03
CA GLY A 116 -24.10 10.77 9.30
C GLY A 116 -23.98 10.76 7.76
N HIS A 117 -22.82 10.40 7.21
CA HIS A 117 -22.62 10.21 5.77
C HIS A 117 -22.70 8.71 5.48
N HIS A 118 -23.29 8.30 4.35
CA HIS A 118 -23.50 6.89 3.96
C HIS A 118 -22.21 6.14 3.64
N ILE A 119 -21.27 6.10 4.59
CA ILE A 119 -20.01 5.39 4.45
C ILE A 119 -20.32 3.94 4.74
N HIS A 120 -20.22 3.11 3.72
CA HIS A 120 -20.22 1.67 3.89
C HIS A 120 -18.85 1.27 4.47
N ALA A 121 -18.58 1.69 5.70
CA ALA A 121 -17.27 1.56 6.36
C ALA A 121 -16.81 0.10 6.49
N GLU A 122 -17.78 -0.82 6.63
CA GLU A 122 -17.54 -2.25 6.62
C GLU A 122 -17.05 -2.73 5.24
N GLU A 123 -17.54 -2.16 4.14
CA GLU A 123 -17.13 -2.55 2.79
C GLU A 123 -15.74 -2.02 2.42
N MET A 124 -15.32 -0.87 2.96
CA MET A 124 -13.97 -0.34 2.75
C MET A 124 -12.89 -1.18 3.46
N LEU A 125 -13.20 -1.71 4.65
CA LEU A 125 -12.28 -2.57 5.41
C LEU A 125 -12.30 -4.01 4.90
N ALA A 126 -13.48 -4.53 4.53
CA ALA A 126 -13.64 -5.90 4.02
C ALA A 126 -13.31 -6.05 2.52
N GLY A 127 -13.31 -4.95 1.78
CA GLY A 127 -13.08 -4.92 0.33
C GLY A 127 -14.31 -5.30 -0.50
N LYS A 128 -14.34 -4.81 -1.75
CA LYS A 128 -15.41 -5.07 -2.74
C LYS A 128 -14.96 -5.99 -3.88
N LEU A 129 -14.18 -7.02 -3.58
CA LEU A 129 -13.56 -7.90 -4.57
C LEU A 129 -14.55 -8.53 -5.58
N LEU A 130 -15.77 -8.84 -5.13
CA LEU A 130 -16.81 -9.41 -6.00
C LEU A 130 -17.29 -8.43 -7.08
N TRP A 131 -17.19 -7.12 -6.84
CA TRP A 131 -17.75 -6.04 -7.65
C TRP A 131 -16.70 -5.33 -8.52
N VAL A 132 -15.53 -5.96 -8.72
CA VAL A 132 -14.47 -5.44 -9.58
C VAL A 132 -14.98 -5.16 -10.99
N THR A 133 -14.59 -4.01 -11.54
CA THR A 133 -14.93 -3.59 -12.89
C THR A 133 -13.74 -3.73 -13.85
N TRP A 134 -14.01 -3.85 -15.16
CA TRP A 134 -12.96 -3.92 -16.18
C TRP A 134 -12.02 -2.71 -16.18
N PRO A 135 -12.52 -1.45 -16.10
CA PRO A 135 -11.64 -0.28 -16.08
C PRO A 135 -10.68 -0.30 -14.88
N TYR A 136 -11.17 -0.72 -13.71
CA TYR A 136 -10.36 -0.85 -12.51
C TYR A 136 -9.27 -1.92 -12.70
N LEU A 137 -9.62 -3.11 -13.20
CA LEU A 137 -8.64 -4.18 -13.45
C LEU A 137 -7.54 -3.74 -14.42
N ILE A 138 -7.90 -3.01 -15.47
CA ILE A 138 -6.95 -2.43 -16.44
C ILE A 138 -6.05 -1.41 -15.76
N ALA A 139 -6.59 -0.52 -14.90
CA ALA A 139 -5.79 0.44 -14.14
C ALA A 139 -4.78 -0.27 -13.22
N CYS A 140 -5.21 -1.29 -12.47
CA CYS A 140 -4.32 -2.12 -11.66
C CYS A 140 -3.21 -2.76 -12.48
N LEU A 141 -3.54 -3.31 -13.66
CA LEU A 141 -2.57 -3.94 -14.54
C LEU A 141 -1.55 -2.93 -15.10
N ILE A 142 -2.01 -1.75 -15.51
CA ILE A 142 -1.13 -0.67 -15.97
C ILE A 142 -0.16 -0.25 -14.87
N VAL A 143 -0.67 0.01 -13.65
CA VAL A 143 0.18 0.41 -12.54
C VAL A 143 1.13 -0.71 -12.11
N ALA A 144 0.67 -1.96 -12.08
CA ALA A 144 1.53 -3.10 -11.82
C ALA A 144 2.68 -3.20 -12.84
N VAL A 145 2.39 -3.07 -14.15
CA VAL A 145 3.41 -3.09 -15.19
C VAL A 145 4.40 -1.93 -15.04
N ILE A 146 3.92 -0.71 -14.76
CA ILE A 146 4.80 0.45 -14.52
C ILE A 146 5.70 0.20 -13.31
N VAL A 147 5.12 -0.26 -12.20
CA VAL A 147 5.87 -0.57 -10.98
C VAL A 147 6.92 -1.64 -11.25
N PHE A 148 6.56 -2.76 -11.89
CA PHE A 148 7.49 -3.82 -12.24
C PHE A 148 8.59 -3.35 -13.21
N ALA A 149 8.26 -2.49 -14.18
CA ALA A 149 9.25 -1.91 -15.08
C ALA A 149 10.25 -1.03 -14.33
N LEU A 150 9.79 -0.19 -13.40
CA LEU A 150 10.65 0.63 -12.55
C LEU A 150 11.53 -0.22 -11.63
N VAL A 151 10.95 -1.25 -11.00
CA VAL A 151 11.68 -2.21 -10.18
C VAL A 151 12.77 -2.91 -11.00
N TRP A 152 12.45 -3.33 -12.23
CA TRP A 152 13.40 -3.98 -13.10
C TRP A 152 14.54 -3.06 -13.52
N LEU A 153 14.23 -1.80 -13.86
CA LEU A 153 15.21 -0.77 -14.20
C LEU A 153 16.16 -0.49 -13.02
N PHE A 154 15.63 -0.41 -11.80
CA PHE A 154 16.37 -0.11 -10.58
C PHE A 154 16.76 -1.36 -9.77
N ARG A 155 16.83 -2.54 -10.40
CA ARG A 155 17.10 -3.81 -9.71
C ARG A 155 18.43 -3.84 -8.95
N LYS A 156 19.48 -3.21 -9.49
CA LYS A 156 20.82 -3.19 -8.88
C LYS A 156 20.81 -2.47 -7.54
N PRO A 157 20.39 -1.19 -7.45
CA PRO A 157 20.36 -0.48 -6.18
C PRO A 157 19.38 -1.10 -5.16
N PHE A 158 18.25 -1.67 -5.60
CA PHE A 158 17.34 -2.38 -4.69
C PHE A 158 17.96 -3.64 -4.10
N TYR A 159 18.69 -4.42 -4.89
CA TYR A 159 19.38 -5.60 -4.40
C TYR A 159 20.49 -5.22 -3.40
N GLU A 160 21.30 -4.22 -3.74
CA GLU A 160 22.40 -3.76 -2.89
C GLU A 160 21.92 -3.18 -1.56
N THR A 161 20.81 -2.42 -1.55
CA THR A 161 20.21 -1.91 -0.29
C THR A 161 19.51 -2.96 0.55
N SER A 162 19.21 -4.13 -0.01
CA SER A 162 18.55 -5.22 0.72
C SER A 162 19.50 -6.31 1.18
N ALA A 163 20.61 -6.53 0.46
CA ALA A 163 21.58 -7.57 0.80
C ALA A 163 22.59 -7.12 1.86
N ASP A 164 22.96 -5.83 1.87
CA ASP A 164 23.99 -5.32 2.79
C ASP A 164 23.73 -3.84 3.13
N TYR A 165 22.73 -3.62 3.99
CA TYR A 165 22.27 -2.28 4.35
C TYR A 165 23.37 -1.47 5.06
N ASP A 166 24.12 -2.09 5.96
CA ASP A 166 25.17 -1.42 6.73
C ASP A 166 26.36 -1.02 5.85
N HIS A 167 26.79 -1.86 4.90
CA HIS A 167 27.80 -1.46 3.92
C HIS A 167 27.27 -0.37 2.96
N ALA A 168 25.99 -0.41 2.58
CA ALA A 168 25.41 0.62 1.71
C ALA A 168 25.34 1.99 2.40
N VAL A 169 25.05 2.02 3.70
CA VAL A 169 25.11 3.22 4.54
C VAL A 169 26.56 3.72 4.65
N ALA A 170 27.52 2.82 4.92
CA ALA A 170 28.94 3.17 5.05
C ALA A 170 29.55 3.73 3.75
N GLN A 171 29.07 3.31 2.58
CA GLN A 171 29.50 3.82 1.27
C GLN A 171 28.85 5.17 0.89
N GLY A 172 28.06 5.79 1.77
CA GLY A 172 27.42 7.09 1.48
C GLY A 172 26.39 7.04 0.35
N ARG A 173 25.89 5.86 0.00
CA ARG A 173 24.82 5.72 -1.00
C ARG A 173 23.54 6.35 -0.45
N LYS A 174 22.68 6.85 -1.35
CA LYS A 174 21.39 7.44 -1.00
C LYS A 174 20.37 6.37 -0.55
N VAL A 175 20.68 5.64 0.52
CA VAL A 175 19.86 4.52 1.04
C VAL A 175 18.43 4.96 1.36
N VAL A 176 18.26 6.15 1.94
CA VAL A 176 16.93 6.75 2.21
C VAL A 176 16.13 6.92 0.93
N TRP A 177 16.76 7.33 -0.17
CA TRP A 177 16.05 7.50 -1.44
C TRP A 177 15.57 6.17 -2.02
N TRP A 178 16.41 5.13 -1.93
CA TRP A 178 16.04 3.81 -2.44
C TRP A 178 14.99 3.12 -1.58
N ASP A 179 15.05 3.28 -0.26
CA ASP A 179 14.01 2.79 0.64
C ASP A 179 12.70 3.54 0.44
N PHE A 180 12.76 4.87 0.32
CA PHE A 180 11.60 5.68 -0.03
C PHE A 180 10.98 5.24 -1.35
N LEU A 181 11.78 5.07 -2.40
CA LEU A 181 11.30 4.60 -3.70
C LEU A 181 10.68 3.20 -3.60
N PHE A 182 11.28 2.30 -2.81
CA PHE A 182 10.71 0.97 -2.56
C PHE A 182 9.32 1.07 -1.92
N TYR A 183 9.20 1.83 -0.82
CA TYR A 183 7.93 2.03 -0.13
C TYR A 183 6.87 2.73 -0.99
N ILE A 184 7.28 3.67 -1.85
CA ILE A 184 6.39 4.34 -2.80
C ILE A 184 5.87 3.38 -3.86
N LEU A 185 6.74 2.53 -4.42
CA LEU A 185 6.33 1.56 -5.43
C LEU A 185 5.37 0.51 -4.86
N LEU A 186 5.64 0.03 -3.65
CA LEU A 186 4.72 -0.84 -2.90
C LEU A 186 3.41 -0.09 -2.60
N GLY A 187 3.52 1.13 -2.11
CA GLY A 187 2.40 2.01 -1.78
C GLY A 187 1.48 2.30 -2.96
N ALA A 188 2.01 2.45 -4.18
CA ALA A 188 1.21 2.65 -5.38
C ALA A 188 0.31 1.44 -5.68
N LEU A 189 0.81 0.22 -5.47
CA LEU A 189 0.03 -1.00 -5.60
C LEU A 189 -1.03 -1.09 -4.51
N ILE A 190 -0.63 -0.89 -3.25
CA ILE A 190 -1.53 -0.92 -2.08
C ILE A 190 -2.66 0.10 -2.24
N THR A 191 -2.36 1.32 -2.67
CA THR A 191 -3.37 2.38 -2.89
C THR A 191 -4.50 1.92 -3.80
N LEU A 192 -4.17 1.16 -4.84
CA LEU A 192 -5.16 0.62 -5.76
C LEU A 192 -5.84 -0.60 -5.21
N PHE A 193 -5.11 -1.50 -4.56
CA PHE A 193 -5.64 -2.80 -4.13
C PHE A 193 -6.57 -2.67 -2.91
N VAL A 194 -6.28 -1.78 -1.96
CA VAL A 194 -7.01 -1.68 -0.69
C VAL A 194 -8.52 -1.47 -0.86
N PRO A 195 -9.04 -0.57 -1.71
CA PRO A 195 -10.50 -0.41 -1.88
C PRO A 195 -11.23 -1.69 -2.31
N VAL A 196 -10.53 -2.61 -2.98
CA VAL A 196 -11.12 -3.85 -3.53
C VAL A 196 -10.79 -5.07 -2.70
N ALA A 197 -9.54 -5.21 -2.27
CA ALA A 197 -9.07 -6.35 -1.48
C ALA A 197 -9.33 -6.17 0.02
N GLY A 198 -9.65 -4.94 0.47
CA GLY A 198 -9.72 -4.58 1.87
C GLY A 198 -8.34 -4.33 2.47
N VAL A 199 -8.30 -4.12 3.78
CA VAL A 199 -7.05 -4.04 4.54
C VAL A 199 -6.74 -5.43 5.10
N VAL A 200 -6.00 -6.22 4.33
CA VAL A 200 -5.62 -7.61 4.65
C VAL A 200 -4.11 -7.77 4.59
#